data_AF-A0A6B3GJ78-F1
#
_entry.id   AF-A0A6B3GJ78-F1
#
_cell.length_a   1.000
_cell.length_b   1.000
_cell.length_c   1.000
_cell.angle_alpha   90.00
_cell.angle_beta   90.00
_cell.angle_gamma   90.00
#
_symmetry.space_group_name_H-M   'P 1'
#
loop_
_entity.id
_entity.type
_entity.pdbx_description
1 polymer ?
#
loop_
_entity_poly.entity_id
_entity_poly.type
_entity_poly.pdbx_seq_one_letter_code
_entity_poly.pdbx_strand_id
1 'polypeptide(L)'
;AATGCGGGTTSGGSNESPKTLTYWASNQGPSIEADKKILTPELKKFEKETGIKVKLEVVPWADLLNRILAATTSGQGPDVLNIGNTWS
;
A
#
# COMPACT_ATOMS: atom_id res chain seq x y z
N ALA A 1 -22.17 22.10 -22.99
CA ALA A 1 -22.02 20.63 -23.10
C ALA A 1 -20.52 20.35 -23.23
N ALA A 2 -19.86 19.47 -22.47
CA ALA A 2 -20.32 18.32 -21.70
C ALA A 2 -19.79 18.34 -20.25
N THR A 3 -20.62 17.85 -19.33
CA THR A 3 -20.33 17.56 -17.92
C THR A 3 -19.62 16.21 -17.80
N GLY A 4 -18.40 16.19 -17.28
CA GLY A 4 -17.70 14.98 -16.85
C GLY A 4 -17.86 14.79 -15.34
N CYS A 5 -18.81 13.96 -14.92
CA CYS A 5 -18.93 13.49 -13.55
C CYS A 5 -18.05 12.24 -13.41
N GLY A 6 -16.91 12.35 -12.74
CA GLY A 6 -16.04 11.24 -12.38
C GLY A 6 -15.72 11.33 -10.90
N GLY A 7 -16.40 10.52 -10.09
CA GLY A 7 -16.38 10.58 -8.63
C GLY A 7 -14.98 10.34 -8.05
N GLY A 8 -14.45 11.40 -7.44
CA GLY A 8 -13.35 11.37 -6.48
C GLY A 8 -13.56 12.58 -5.60
N THR A 9 -14.08 12.36 -4.40
CA THR A 9 -14.43 13.41 -3.44
C THR A 9 -13.23 14.34 -3.22
N THR A 10 -13.25 15.54 -3.78
CA THR A 10 -12.48 16.67 -3.26
C THR A 10 -13.14 17.11 -1.97
N SER A 11 -12.95 16.34 -0.89
CA SER A 11 -13.19 16.82 0.46
C SER A 11 -11.91 17.50 0.92
N GLY A 12 -12.02 18.78 1.27
CA GLY A 12 -10.95 19.53 1.91
C GLY A 12 -10.31 18.70 3.02
N GLY A 13 -8.98 18.63 3.01
CA GLY A 13 -8.22 17.80 3.93
C GLY A 13 -8.49 18.21 5.37
N SER A 14 -9.35 17.46 6.05
CA SER A 14 -9.28 17.37 7.50
C SER A 14 -7.95 16.69 7.83
N ASN A 15 -7.22 17.22 8.81
CA ASN A 15 -6.06 16.56 9.43
C ASN A 15 -6.45 15.27 10.21
N GLU A 16 -7.54 14.60 9.82
CA GLU A 16 -7.91 13.32 10.39
C GLU A 16 -7.05 12.24 9.75
N SER A 17 -6.35 11.49 10.58
CA SER A 17 -5.59 10.32 10.16
C SER A 17 -6.50 9.36 9.37
N PRO A 18 -6.03 8.82 8.22
CA PRO A 18 -6.82 7.86 7.45
C PRO A 18 -7.16 6.64 8.30
N LYS A 19 -8.41 6.18 8.25
CA LYS A 19 -8.87 5.00 9.01
C LYS A 19 -8.21 3.70 8.55
N THR A 20 -7.68 3.67 7.33
CA THR A 20 -7.02 2.49 6.76
C THR A 20 -5.97 2.92 5.74
N LEU A 21 -4.79 2.33 5.84
CA LEU A 21 -3.72 2.43 4.84
C LEU A 21 -3.64 1.13 4.03
N THR A 22 -3.28 1.25 2.77
CA THR A 22 -2.84 0.18 1.89
C THR A 22 -1.33 0.16 1.85
N TYR A 23 -0.75 -1.01 2.12
CA TYR A 23 0.68 -1.19 2.23
C TYR A 23 1.15 -2.32 1.32
N TRP A 24 2.03 -1.99 0.38
CA TRP A 24 2.73 -2.97 -0.45
C TRP A 24 4.13 -3.21 0.11
N ALA A 25 4.37 -4.45 0.54
CA ALA A 25 5.70 -4.93 0.88
C ALA A 25 6.25 -5.78 -0.27
N SER A 26 7.50 -5.56 -0.67
CA SER A 26 8.22 -6.53 -1.50
C SER A 26 8.44 -7.84 -0.74
N ASN A 27 8.40 -9.00 -1.40
CA ASN A 27 8.84 -10.26 -0.81
C ASN A 27 10.36 -10.22 -0.57
N GLN A 28 10.78 -10.02 0.69
CA GLN A 28 12.19 -9.96 1.09
C GLN A 28 12.63 -11.21 1.87
N GLY A 29 11.67 -11.91 2.49
CA GLY A 29 11.90 -13.17 3.17
C GLY A 29 11.91 -14.38 2.22
N PRO A 30 12.08 -15.59 2.76
CA PRO A 30 12.13 -16.81 1.97
C PRO A 30 10.81 -17.15 1.26
N SER A 31 9.69 -16.56 1.68
CA SER A 31 8.41 -16.65 0.99
C SER A 31 7.48 -15.50 1.36
N ILE A 32 6.42 -15.33 0.58
CA ILE A 32 5.31 -14.41 0.83
C ILE A 32 4.69 -14.61 2.22
N GLU A 33 4.49 -15.86 2.62
CA GLU A 33 3.91 -16.24 3.91
C GLU A 33 4.85 -15.90 5.07
N ALA A 34 6.16 -16.06 4.87
CA ALA A 34 7.14 -15.69 5.87
C ALA A 34 7.08 -14.17 6.15
N ASP A 35 7.04 -13.35 5.11
CA ASP A 35 6.91 -11.90 5.26
C ASP A 35 5.58 -11.50 5.90
N LYS A 36 4.47 -12.12 5.49
CA LYS A 36 3.17 -11.88 6.15
C LYS A 36 3.22 -12.22 7.63
N LYS A 37 3.83 -13.35 8.01
CA LYS A 37 3.96 -13.79 9.40
C LYS A 37 4.81 -12.82 10.23
N ILE A 38 5.85 -12.23 9.64
CA ILE A 38 6.74 -11.26 10.28
C ILE A 38 6.07 -9.88 10.41
N LEU A 39 5.43 -9.38 9.35
CA LEU A 39 4.88 -8.02 9.30
C LEU A 39 3.55 -7.89 10.06
N THR A 40 2.69 -8.91 10.03
CA THR A 40 1.37 -8.88 10.68
C THR A 40 1.40 -8.48 12.17
N PRO A 41 2.28 -9.03 13.05
CA PRO A 41 2.33 -8.60 14.44
C PRO A 41 2.73 -7.13 14.60
N GLU A 42 3.63 -6.60 13.78
CA GLU A 42 4.04 -5.20 13.82
C GLU A 42 2.92 -4.26 13.36
N LEU A 43 2.20 -4.65 12.30
CA LEU A 43 1.02 -3.90 11.83
C LEU A 43 -0.10 -3.89 12.87
N LYS A 44 -0.25 -4.98 13.66
CA LYS A 44 -1.21 -5.02 14.78
C LYS A 44 -0.81 -4.10 15.94
N LYS A 45 0.49 -4.00 16.25
CA LYS A 45 0.98 -3.04 17.24
C LYS A 45 0.71 -1.62 16.77
N PHE A 46 1.03 -1.32 15.52
CA PHE A 46 0.74 -0.04 14.89
C PHE A 46 -0.76 0.31 14.94
N GLU A 47 -1.65 -0.62 14.59
CA GLU A 47 -3.10 -0.42 14.67
C GLU A 47 -3.56 -0.17 16.12
N LYS A 48 -2.99 -0.87 17.10
CA LYS A 48 -3.33 -0.67 18.51
C LYS A 48 -2.91 0.70 19.03
N GLU A 49 -1.77 1.22 18.60
CA GLU A 49 -1.25 2.52 19.03
C GLU A 49 -1.93 3.70 18.34
N THR A 50 -2.27 3.54 17.07
CA THR A 50 -2.73 4.66 16.22
C THR A 50 -4.21 4.62 15.90
N GLY A 51 -4.85 3.45 16.04
CA GLY A 51 -6.20 3.19 15.53
C GLY A 51 -6.27 3.04 14.00
N ILE A 52 -5.14 3.07 13.28
CA ILE A 52 -5.08 3.00 11.82
C ILE A 52 -4.93 1.54 11.40
N LYS A 53 -5.86 1.05 10.57
CA LYS A 53 -5.76 -0.29 9.98
C LYS A 53 -4.76 -0.30 8.83
N VAL A 54 -4.05 -1.41 8.63
CA VAL A 54 -3.16 -1.58 7.48
C VAL A 54 -3.57 -2.82 6.68
N LYS A 55 -3.88 -2.62 5.41
CA LYS A 55 -4.10 -3.68 4.43
C LYS A 55 -2.75 -4.04 3.80
N LEU A 56 -2.14 -5.11 4.28
CA LEU A 56 -0.88 -5.63 3.77
C LEU A 56 -1.08 -6.46 2.51
N GLU A 57 -0.33 -6.13 1.47
CA GLU A 57 -0.08 -6.98 0.33
C GLU A 57 1.42 -7.21 0.18
N VAL A 58 1.84 -8.47 0.19
CA VAL A 58 3.22 -8.82 -0.11
C VAL A 58 3.29 -9.19 -1.58
N VAL A 59 4.13 -8.50 -2.34
CA VAL A 59 4.28 -8.61 -3.80
C VAL A 59 5.56 -9.39 -4.11
N PRO A 60 5.52 -10.43 -4.95
CA PRO A 60 6.73 -11.10 -5.43
C PRO A 60 7.71 -10.10 -6.05
N TRP A 61 9.01 -10.30 -5.81
CA TRP A 61 10.04 -9.39 -6.30
C TRP A 61 10.00 -9.21 -7.82
N ALA A 62 9.81 -10.31 -8.55
CA ALA A 62 9.75 -10.33 -10.01
C ALA A 62 8.59 -9.47 -10.58
N ASP A 63 7.51 -9.29 -9.82
CA ASP A 63 6.31 -8.57 -10.25
C ASP A 63 6.31 -7.11 -9.81
N LEU A 64 7.16 -6.75 -8.84
CA LEU A 64 7.08 -5.50 -8.11
C LEU A 64 7.23 -4.26 -9.02
N LEU A 65 8.25 -4.25 -9.89
CA LEU A 65 8.50 -3.11 -10.78
C LEU A 65 7.31 -2.86 -11.71
N ASN A 66 6.79 -3.92 -12.34
CA ASN A 66 5.64 -3.82 -13.24
C ASN A 66 4.40 -3.30 -12.51
N ARG A 67 4.20 -3.75 -11.26
CA ARG A 67 3.08 -3.30 -10.42
C ARG A 67 3.18 -1.83 -10.03
N ILE A 68 4.39 -1.36 -9.73
CA ILE A 68 4.67 0.07 -9.47
C ILE A 68 4.39 0.91 -10.71
N LEU A 69 4.92 0.52 -11.88
CA LEU A 69 4.71 1.25 -13.13
C LEU A 69 3.22 1.37 -13.49
N ALA A 70 2.46 0.28 -13.34
CA ALA A 70 1.02 0.28 -13.57
C ALA A 70 0.29 1.22 -12.61
N ALA A 71 0.62 1.16 -11.32
CA ALA A 71 0.03 2.02 -10.29
C ALA A 71 0.35 3.51 -10.50
N THR A 72 1.57 3.85 -10.89
CA THR A 72 1.97 5.24 -11.18
C THR A 72 1.24 5.76 -12.41
N THR A 73 1.08 4.93 -13.45
CA THR A 73 0.37 5.31 -14.68
C THR A 73 -1.13 5.50 -14.45
N SER A 74 -1.75 4.62 -13.65
CA SER A 74 -3.18 4.69 -13.34
C SER A 74 -3.54 5.72 -12.27
N GLY A 75 -2.55 6.16 -11.48
CA GLY A 75 -2.78 6.94 -10.27
C GLY A 75 -3.38 6.12 -9.11
N GLN A 76 -3.39 4.79 -9.20
CA GLN A 76 -3.97 3.88 -8.22
C GLN A 76 -2.88 3.02 -7.54
N GLY A 77 -2.04 3.68 -6.75
CA GLY A 77 -1.00 3.03 -5.95
C GLY A 77 -1.40 2.80 -4.49
N PRO A 78 -0.55 2.09 -3.72
CA PRO A 78 -0.71 1.98 -2.28
C PRO A 78 -0.40 3.31 -1.59
N ASP A 79 -0.82 3.45 -0.33
CA ASP A 79 -0.44 4.58 0.51
C ASP A 79 1.04 4.50 0.92
N VAL A 80 1.54 3.28 1.14
CA VAL A 80 2.92 3.01 1.55
C VAL A 80 3.51 1.89 0.69
N LEU A 81 4.76 2.09 0.25
CA LEU A 81 5.53 1.10 -0.48
C LEU A 81 6.85 0.81 0.26
N ASN A 82 7.10 -0.47 0.55
CA ASN A 82 8.40 -0.97 0.98
C ASN A 82 9.08 -1.70 -0.17
N ILE A 83 10.30 -1.28 -0.46
CA ILE A 83 11.07 -1.77 -1.61
C ILE A 83 12.56 -1.84 -1.29
N GLY A 84 13.27 -2.74 -1.98
CA GLY A 84 14.73 -2.83 -1.96
C GLY A 84 15.40 -1.79 -2.88
N ASN A 85 16.70 -1.97 -3.11
CA ASN A 85 17.55 -1.02 -3.85
C ASN A 85 18.00 -1.53 -5.24
N THR A 86 17.63 -2.76 -5.62
CA THR A 86 18.01 -3.38 -6.90
C THR A 86 16.78 -3.68 -7.76
N TRP A 87 17.05 -4.11 -8.99
CA TRP A 87 16.07 -4.64 -9.94
C TRP A 87 16.73 -5.81 -10.68
N SER A 88 15.93 -6.79 -11.11
CA SER A 88 16.38 -7.94 -11.90
C SER A 88 16.09 -7.75 -13.39
#